data_AF-A0A8C2L833-F1
#
_entry.id   AF-A0A8C2L833-F1
#
_cell.length_a   1.000
_cell.length_b   1.000
_cell.length_c   1.000
_cell.angle_alpha   90.00
_cell.angle_beta   90.00
_cell.angle_gamma   90.00
#
_symmetry.space_group_name_H-M   'P 1'
#
loop_
_entity.id
_entity.type
_entity.pdbx_description
1 polymer ?
#
loop_
_entity_poly.entity_id
_entity_poly.type
_entity_poly.pdbx_seq_one_letter_code
_entity_poly.pdbx_strand_id
1 'polypeptide(L)'
;MPEMTEHETPTKKQHRCVDNVFFLFLVERHRKKKINAGINRIGELIPCSPALKQSKNMILDQAFKYITELKRQNDELLLNGGNSEQGRVFVLQ
;
A
#
# COMPACT_ATOMS: atom_id res chain seq x y z
N MET A 1 54.37 -12.81 47.89
CA MET A 1 54.53 -13.10 46.45
C MET A 1 53.28 -12.62 45.73
N PRO A 2 53.37 -11.69 44.76
CA PRO A 2 52.25 -11.37 43.89
C PRO A 2 52.42 -11.96 42.48
N GLU A 3 51.27 -12.09 41.82
CA GLU A 3 51.03 -12.34 40.39
C GLU A 3 50.87 -13.80 39.91
N MET A 4 49.64 -14.15 39.52
CA MET A 4 49.30 -15.10 38.45
C MET A 4 47.94 -14.67 37.85
N THR A 5 48.04 -13.88 36.77
CA THR A 5 47.31 -13.97 35.49
C THR A 5 45.85 -14.44 35.39
N GLU A 6 45.07 -13.59 34.69
CA GLU A 6 44.11 -13.92 33.60
C GLU A 6 42.78 -14.62 33.99
N HIS A 7 41.58 -14.31 33.47
CA HIS A 7 41.18 -13.77 32.17
C HIS A 7 39.89 -12.93 32.27
N GLU A 8 39.82 -11.87 31.47
CA GLU A 8 38.54 -11.26 31.08
C GLU A 8 37.73 -12.25 30.22
N THR A 9 36.45 -12.44 30.56
CA THR A 9 35.48 -13.02 29.62
C THR A 9 34.35 -12.03 29.38
N PRO A 10 34.32 -11.32 28.24
CA PRO A 10 33.13 -10.61 27.82
C PRO A 10 32.15 -11.61 27.20
N THR A 11 31.20 -12.10 28.00
CA THR A 11 30.04 -12.87 27.55
C THR A 11 29.06 -11.97 26.77
N LYS A 12 29.45 -11.53 25.56
CA LYS A 12 28.58 -10.73 24.67
C LYS A 12 28.28 -11.46 23.37
N LYS A 13 27.37 -12.45 23.34
CA LYS A 13 26.83 -12.97 22.07
C LYS A 13 25.37 -13.49 22.11
N GLN A 14 24.46 -12.89 22.89
CA GLN A 14 23.03 -13.29 22.84
C GLN A 14 22.07 -12.25 22.24
N HIS A 15 22.48 -10.99 22.02
CA HIS A 15 21.55 -9.95 21.56
C HIS A 15 21.37 -9.82 20.02
N ARG A 16 22.36 -10.22 19.20
CA ARG A 16 22.31 -9.93 17.75
C ARG A 16 21.16 -10.62 16.99
N CYS A 17 20.69 -11.78 17.47
CA CYS A 17 19.65 -12.54 16.77
C CYS A 17 18.25 -11.95 17.01
N VAL A 18 17.97 -11.51 18.23
CA VAL A 18 16.66 -10.95 18.62
C VAL A 18 16.44 -9.59 17.96
N ASP A 19 17.50 -8.79 17.86
CA ASP A 19 17.48 -7.49 17.18
C ASP A 19 17.18 -7.61 15.68
N ASN A 20 17.71 -8.66 15.01
CA ASN A 20 17.44 -8.92 13.60
C ASN A 20 15.99 -9.35 13.32
N VAL A 21 15.39 -10.16 14.21
CA VAL A 21 13.98 -10.56 14.08
C VAL A 21 13.04 -9.39 14.34
N PHE A 22 13.35 -8.56 15.35
CA PHE A 22 12.59 -7.34 15.63
C PHE A 22 12.68 -6.31 14.49
N PHE A 23 13.88 -6.12 13.92
CA PHE A 23 14.07 -5.28 12.75
C PHE A 23 13.26 -5.77 11.55
N LEU A 24 13.31 -7.07 11.23
CA LEU A 24 12.52 -7.65 10.14
C LEU A 24 11.01 -7.46 10.38
N PHE A 25 10.54 -7.63 11.61
CA PHE A 25 9.14 -7.37 11.96
C PHE A 25 8.73 -5.90 11.74
N LEU A 26 9.59 -4.95 12.13
CA LEU A 26 9.35 -3.52 11.90
C LEU A 26 9.30 -3.19 10.41
N VAL A 27 10.24 -3.74 9.62
CA VAL A 27 10.29 -3.58 8.17
C VAL A 27 9.03 -4.15 7.52
N GLU A 28 8.63 -5.36 7.87
CA GLU A 28 7.42 -5.99 7.31
C GLU A 28 6.14 -5.26 7.75
N ARG A 29 6.07 -4.77 8.99
CA ARG A 29 4.97 -3.92 9.46
C ARG A 29 4.91 -2.62 8.66
N HIS A 30 6.06 -1.99 8.38
CA HIS A 30 6.12 -0.76 7.58
C HIS A 30 5.66 -1.01 6.14
N ARG A 31 6.14 -2.09 5.50
CA ARG A 31 5.70 -2.50 4.16
C ARG A 31 4.20 -2.74 4.11
N LYS A 32 3.64 -3.49 5.08
CA LYS A 32 2.20 -3.77 5.18
C LYS A 32 1.38 -2.50 5.38
N LYS A 33 1.88 -1.53 6.16
CA LYS A 33 1.23 -0.21 6.30
C LYS A 33 1.18 0.54 4.97
N LYS A 34 2.27 0.58 4.20
CA LYS A 34 2.28 1.21 2.87
C LYS A 34 1.27 0.57 1.92
N ILE A 35 1.21 -0.77 1.90
CA ILE A 35 0.25 -1.50 1.07
C ILE A 35 -1.19 -1.18 1.50
N ASN A 36 -1.48 -1.20 2.79
CA ASN A 36 -2.82 -0.88 3.29
C ASN A 36 -3.23 0.56 2.96
N ALA A 37 -2.30 1.52 3.08
CA ALA A 37 -2.55 2.90 2.69
C ALA A 37 -2.82 3.01 1.17
N GLY A 38 -2.07 2.29 0.35
CA GLY A 38 -2.31 2.22 -1.09
C GLY A 38 -3.70 1.66 -1.45
N ILE A 39 -4.11 0.56 -0.82
CA ILE A 39 -5.45 -0.02 -1.03
C ILE A 39 -6.55 0.97 -0.61
N ASN A 40 -6.40 1.64 0.53
CA ASN A 40 -7.38 2.62 0.98
C ASN A 40 -7.50 3.80 0.01
N ARG A 41 -6.37 4.31 -0.50
CA ARG A 41 -6.35 5.37 -1.51
C ARG A 41 -7.04 4.94 -2.81
N ILE A 42 -6.89 3.68 -3.21
CA ILE A 42 -7.65 3.14 -4.36
C ILE A 42 -9.14 3.14 -4.05
N GLY A 43 -9.54 2.74 -2.84
CA GLY A 43 -10.94 2.74 -2.41
C GLY A 43 -11.61 4.12 -2.47
N GLU A 44 -10.87 5.19 -2.12
CA GLU A 44 -11.35 6.58 -2.20
C GLU A 44 -11.63 7.06 -3.63
N LEU A 45 -10.96 6.49 -4.64
CA LEU A 45 -11.13 6.86 -6.05
C LEU A 45 -12.25 6.08 -6.75
N ILE A 46 -12.73 5.00 -6.14
CA ILE A 46 -13.79 4.18 -6.71
C ILE A 46 -15.14 4.78 -6.31
N PRO A 47 -16.06 5.02 -7.27
CA PRO A 47 -17.40 5.47 -6.95
C PRO A 47 -18.13 4.41 -6.13
N CYS A 48 -18.24 4.65 -4.82
CA CYS A 48 -18.93 3.78 -3.87
C CYS A 48 -19.64 4.64 -2.81
N SER A 49 -20.65 4.06 -2.16
CA SER A 49 -21.38 4.78 -1.12
C SER A 49 -20.47 5.08 0.08
N PRO A 50 -20.34 6.34 0.53
CA PRO A 50 -19.42 6.74 1.60
C PRO A 50 -19.77 6.12 2.98
N ALA A 51 -20.96 5.55 3.12
CA ALA A 51 -21.41 4.87 4.33
C ALA A 51 -20.99 3.39 4.41
N LEU A 52 -20.47 2.79 3.34
CA LEU A 52 -20.13 1.37 3.31
C LEU A 52 -18.66 1.14 3.66
N LYS A 53 -18.40 0.42 4.76
CA LYS A 53 -17.05 -0.04 5.10
C LYS A 53 -16.60 -1.08 4.07
N GLN A 54 -15.70 -0.69 3.18
CA GLN A 54 -15.23 -1.54 2.10
C GLN A 54 -14.18 -2.56 2.59
N SER A 55 -14.32 -3.81 2.17
CA SER A 55 -13.26 -4.82 2.37
C SER A 55 -12.17 -4.66 1.31
N LYS A 56 -10.95 -5.12 1.59
CA LYS A 56 -9.83 -5.04 0.62
C LYS A 56 -10.16 -5.75 -0.70
N ASN A 57 -10.78 -6.92 -0.64
CA ASN A 57 -11.17 -7.65 -1.84
C ASN A 57 -12.21 -6.88 -2.64
N MET A 58 -13.19 -6.28 -1.96
CA MET A 58 -14.20 -5.46 -2.62
C MET A 58 -13.58 -4.25 -3.32
N ILE A 59 -12.62 -3.57 -2.68
CA ILE A 59 -11.88 -2.46 -3.30
C ILE A 59 -11.16 -2.96 -4.56
N LEU A 60 -10.46 -4.09 -4.48
CA LEU A 60 -9.70 -4.62 -5.63
C LEU A 60 -10.61 -5.05 -6.78
N ASP A 61 -11.72 -5.73 -6.49
CA ASP A 61 -12.69 -6.17 -7.50
C ASP A 61 -13.39 -4.98 -8.16
N GLN A 62 -13.77 -3.96 -7.38
CA GLN A 62 -14.38 -2.75 -7.91
C GLN A 62 -13.37 -1.91 -8.72
N ALA A 63 -12.11 -1.84 -8.28
CA ALA A 63 -11.05 -1.16 -9.03
C ALA A 63 -10.90 -1.76 -10.43
N PHE A 64 -10.84 -3.10 -10.52
CA PHE A 64 -10.72 -3.79 -11.78
C PHE A 64 -11.88 -3.48 -12.73
N LYS A 65 -13.12 -3.56 -12.23
CA LYS A 65 -14.32 -3.24 -13.01
C LYS A 65 -14.31 -1.79 -13.47
N TYR A 66 -13.97 -0.87 -12.58
CA TYR A 66 -13.97 0.56 -12.87
C TYR A 66 -12.91 0.93 -13.91
N ILE A 67 -11.68 0.40 -13.79
CA ILE A 67 -10.63 0.60 -14.80
C ILE A 67 -11.06 0.05 -16.16
N THR A 68 -11.68 -1.13 -16.19
CA THR A 68 -12.14 -1.75 -17.44
C THR A 68 -13.21 -0.90 -18.12
N GLU A 69 -14.17 -0.39 -17.36
CA GLU A 69 -15.24 0.46 -17.90
C GLU A 69 -14.71 1.82 -18.36
N LEU A 70 -13.82 2.46 -17.59
CA LEU A 70 -13.19 3.72 -18.00
C LEU A 70 -12.39 3.57 -19.29
N LYS A 71 -11.70 2.44 -19.49
CA LYS A 71 -11.01 2.16 -20.75
C LYS A 71 -11.99 2.07 -21.92
N ARG A 72 -13.07 1.31 -21.76
CA ARG A 72 -14.13 1.19 -22.77
C ARG A 72 -14.72 2.56 -23.14
N GLN A 73 -15.01 3.39 -22.14
CA GLN A 73 -15.54 4.75 -22.34
C GLN A 73 -14.55 5.65 -23.09
N ASN A 74 -13.26 5.57 -22.77
CA ASN A 74 -12.22 6.32 -23.48
C ASN A 74 -12.09 5.87 -24.94
N ASP A 75 -12.12 4.56 -25.19
CA ASP A 75 -12.03 4.02 -26.56
C ASP A 75 -13.24 4.44 -27.40
N GLU A 76 -14.45 4.40 -26.83
CA GLU A 76 -15.67 4.89 -27.49
C GLU A 76 -15.66 6.39 -27.74
N LEU A 77 -15.10 7.19 -26.82
CA LEU A 77 -14.99 8.63 -26.99
C LEU A 77 -14.04 8.99 -28.14
N LEU A 78 -12.93 8.25 -28.27
CA LEU A 78 -11.98 8.40 -29.36
C LEU A 78 -12.58 8.02 -30.72
N LEU A 79 -13.39 6.96 -30.77
CA LEU A 79 -14.03 6.49 -32.00
C LEU A 79 -15.20 7.37 -32.45
N ASN A 80 -15.96 7.95 -31.50
CA ASN A 80 -17.13 8.78 -31.79
C ASN A 80 -16.81 10.28 -31.97
N GLY A 81 -15.52 10.66 -32.00
CA GLY A 81 -15.10 12.02 -32.31
C GLY A 81 -15.45 13.06 -31.24
N GLY A 82 -15.33 12.70 -29.94
CA GLY A 82 -15.36 13.59 -28.76
C GLY A 82 -16.27 14.83 -28.83
N ASN A 83 -17.47 14.77 -28.22
CA ASN A 83 -18.37 15.92 -28.18
C ASN A 83 -17.90 16.96 -27.13
N SER A 84 -17.99 18.25 -27.45
CA SER A 84 -17.45 19.37 -26.64
C SER A 84 -18.04 19.53 -25.23
N GLU A 85 -19.13 18.82 -24.94
CA GLU A 85 -19.78 18.78 -23.61
C GLU A 85 -19.08 17.80 -22.64
N GLN A 86 -18.34 16.81 -23.14
CA GLN A 86 -17.69 15.78 -22.30
C GLN A 86 -16.45 16.30 -21.56
N GLY A 87 -15.82 17.39 -22.04
CA GLY A 87 -14.77 18.10 -21.31
C GLY A 87 -15.28 18.87 -20.09
N ARG A 88 -16.58 19.18 -19.99
CA ARG A 88 -17.12 19.97 -18.87
C ARG A 88 -17.33 19.14 -17.60
N VAL A 89 -17.59 17.83 -17.72
CA VAL A 89 -17.85 16.96 -16.57
C VAL A 89 -16.57 16.66 -15.77
N PHE A 90 -15.40 16.64 -16.43
CA PHE A 90 -14.10 16.47 -15.75
C PHE A 90 -13.45 17.77 -15.26
N VAL A 91 -13.96 18.94 -15.68
CA VAL A 91 -13.38 20.26 -15.33
C VAL A 91 -14.21 21.00 -14.27
N LEU A 92 -15.41 20.52 -13.94
CA LEU A 92 -16.26 21.09 -12.88
C LEU A 92 -16.49 20.08 -11.74
N GLN A 93 -15.43 19.79 -10.99
CA GLN A 93 -15.53 19.38 -9.59
C GLN A 93 -14.32 19.87 -8.79
#